data_AF-A0A2H3CN11-F1
#
_entry.id   AF-A0A2H3CN11-F1
#
_cell.length_a   1.000
_cell.length_b   1.000
_cell.length_c   1.000
_cell.angle_alpha   90.00
_cell.angle_beta   90.00
_cell.angle_gamma   90.00
#
_symmetry.space_group_name_H-M   'P 1'
#
loop_
_entity.id
_entity.type
_entity.pdbx_description
1 polymer ?
#
loop_
_entity_poly.entity_id
_entity_poly.type
_entity_poly.pdbx_seq_one_letter_code
_entity_poly.pdbx_strand_id
1 'polypeptide(L)' 'ILASSVSSKEKARCLMGKIVNLLAVKQEMGAPMLAMYLMGHPDHYTDHQFKMLYWKNYVTEVRDVWQDENDKAKEDTHKL' A
#
# COMPACT_ATOMS: atom_id res chain seq x y z
N ILE A 1 -38.53 -2.66 -9.04
CA ILE A 1 -37.23 -3.35 -8.85
C ILE A 1 -37.27 -4.26 -7.63
N LEU A 2 -37.74 -3.80 -6.45
CA LEU A 2 -37.93 -4.72 -5.31
C LEU A 2 -39.01 -5.79 -5.58
N ALA A 3 -40.06 -5.43 -6.31
CA ALA A 3 -41.17 -6.32 -6.67
C ALA A 3 -41.00 -7.15 -7.97
N SER A 4 -39.86 -7.07 -8.69
CA SER A 4 -39.67 -7.83 -9.94
C SER A 4 -39.17 -9.26 -9.68
N SER A 5 -39.42 -10.20 -10.60
CA SER A 5 -39.03 -11.63 -10.51
C SER A 5 -37.54 -11.93 -10.68
N VAL A 6 -36.70 -10.89 -10.81
CA VAL A 6 -35.25 -11.06 -10.97
C VAL A 6 -34.59 -11.57 -9.68
N SER A 7 -33.49 -12.30 -9.83
CA SER A 7 -32.68 -12.79 -8.72
C SER A 7 -32.31 -11.64 -7.77
N SER A 8 -32.35 -11.89 -6.45
CA SER A 8 -31.98 -10.91 -5.42
C SER A 8 -30.60 -10.30 -5.65
N LYS A 9 -29.67 -11.07 -6.22
CA LYS A 9 -28.33 -10.59 -6.60
C LYS A 9 -28.39 -9.46 -7.62
N GLU A 10 -29.29 -9.59 -8.60
CA GLU A 10 -29.45 -8.59 -9.66
C GLU A 10 -30.14 -7.33 -9.13
N LYS A 11 -31.10 -7.48 -8.21
CA LYS A 11 -31.69 -6.35 -7.49
C LYS A 11 -30.65 -5.57 -6.71
N ALA A 12 -29.75 -6.26 -6.00
CA ALA A 12 -28.67 -5.64 -5.24
C ALA A 12 -27.72 -4.85 -6.14
N ARG A 13 -27.33 -5.42 -7.30
CA ARG A 13 -26.50 -4.71 -8.28
C ARG A 13 -27.15 -3.45 -8.81
N CYS A 14 -28.42 -3.52 -9.22
CA CYS A 14 -29.15 -2.34 -9.66
C CYS A 14 -29.27 -1.28 -8.56
N LEU A 15 -29.47 -1.69 -7.30
CA LEU A 15 -29.54 -0.77 -6.17
C LEU A 15 -28.19 -0.09 -5.92
N MET A 16 -27.11 -0.86 -5.88
CA MET A 16 -25.75 -0.33 -5.73
C MET A 16 -25.40 0.66 -6.84
N GLY A 17 -25.71 0.34 -8.11
CA GLY A 17 -25.48 1.25 -9.23
C GLY A 17 -26.25 2.57 -9.10
N LYS A 18 -27.51 2.52 -8.61
CA LYS A 18 -28.28 3.74 -8.35
C LYS A 18 -27.68 4.59 -7.23
N ILE A 19 -27.22 3.95 -6.15
CA ILE A 19 -26.56 4.65 -5.04
C ILE A 19 -25.28 5.32 -5.52
N VAL A 20 -24.42 4.59 -6.25
CA VAL A 20 -23.18 5.12 -6.82
C VAL A 20 -23.46 6.31 -7.75
N ASN A 21 -24.43 6.20 -8.66
CA ASN A 21 -24.77 7.28 -9.58
C ASN A 21 -25.31 8.52 -8.86
N LEU A 22 -26.12 8.34 -7.81
CA LEU A 22 -26.63 9.46 -7.00
C LEU A 22 -25.52 10.15 -6.21
N LEU A 23 -24.58 9.38 -5.64
CA LEU A 23 -23.47 9.91 -4.86
C LEU A 23 -22.43 10.59 -5.74
N ALA A 24 -22.13 10.06 -6.93
CA ALA A 24 -21.17 10.66 -7.86
C ALA A 24 -21.57 12.10 -8.25
N VAL A 25 -22.87 12.34 -8.46
CA VAL A 25 -23.42 13.67 -8.78
C VAL A 25 -23.34 14.62 -7.58
N LYS A 26 -23.40 14.10 -6.34
CA LYS A 26 -23.46 14.92 -5.12
C LYS A 26 -22.11 15.19 -4.46
N GLN A 27 -21.13 14.32 -4.65
CA GLN A 27 -19.84 14.35 -3.94
C GLN A 27 -18.66 14.69 -4.86
N GLU A 28 -18.87 14.87 -6.16
CA GLU A 28 -17.81 15.02 -7.19
C GLU A 28 -16.76 13.90 -7.17
N MET A 29 -17.01 12.83 -6.42
CA MET A 29 -16.21 11.62 -6.37
C MET A 29 -16.54 10.73 -7.56
N GLY A 30 -15.51 10.16 -8.19
CA GLY A 30 -15.71 9.21 -9.27
C GLY A 30 -16.54 8.00 -8.81
N ALA A 31 -17.47 7.56 -9.66
CA ALA A 31 -18.21 6.31 -9.48
C ALA A 31 -17.35 5.09 -9.03
N PRO A 32 -16.13 4.85 -9.58
CA PRO A 32 -15.28 3.76 -9.11
C PRO A 32 -14.82 3.91 -7.65
N MET A 33 -14.54 5.14 -7.19
CA MET A 33 -14.14 5.42 -5.81
C MET A 33 -15.29 5.14 -4.83
N LEU A 34 -16.51 5.57 -5.17
CA LEU A 34 -17.70 5.29 -4.37
C LEU A 34 -18.01 3.80 -4.28
N ALA A 35 -17.86 3.06 -5.39
CA ALA A 35 -18.00 1.61 -5.40
C ALA A 35 -16.94 0.92 -4.51
N MET A 36 -15.71 1.42 -4.52
CA MET A 36 -14.63 0.94 -3.66
C MET A 36 -14.96 1.12 -2.17
N TYR A 37 -15.47 2.30 -1.78
CA TYR A 37 -15.93 2.57 -0.42
C TYR A 37 -17.13 1.70 -0.02
N LEU A 38 -18.12 1.52 -0.90
CA LEU A 38 -19.27 0.64 -0.68
C LEU A 38 -18.87 -0.83 -0.48
N MET A 39 -17.75 -1.26 -1.09
CA MET A 39 -17.17 -2.58 -0.92
C MET A 39 -16.18 -2.66 0.27
N GLY A 40 -16.00 -1.59 1.04
CA GLY A 40 -15.15 -1.55 2.24
C GLY A 40 -13.64 -1.61 1.96
N HIS A 41 -13.20 -1.25 0.76
CA HIS A 41 -11.77 -1.25 0.44
C HIS A 41 -11.11 0.05 0.94
N PRO A 42 -9.85 -0.01 1.43
CA PRO A 42 -9.13 1.17 1.92
C PRO A 42 -8.81 2.13 0.78
N ASP A 43 -8.84 3.44 1.06
CA ASP A 43 -8.50 4.52 0.11
C ASP A 43 -7.00 4.59 -0.22
N HIS A 44 -6.20 3.71 0.37
CA HIS A 44 -4.76 3.69 0.21
C HIS A 44 -4.33 2.39 -0.44
N TYR A 45 -4.01 2.46 -1.73
CA TYR A 45 -3.28 1.40 -2.43
C TYR A 45 -1.80 1.50 -2.03
N THR A 46 -1.36 0.62 -1.14
CA THR A 46 0.07 0.48 -0.84
C THR A 46 0.46 -0.98 -1.02
N ASP A 47 0.96 -1.31 -2.21
CA ASP A 47 1.55 -2.62 -2.48
C ASP A 47 2.86 -2.80 -1.68
N HIS A 48 3.57 -1.70 -1.41
CA HIS A 48 4.83 -1.70 -0.66
C HIS A 48 4.89 -0.58 0.36
N GLN A 49 5.07 -0.93 1.63
CA GLN A 49 5.33 0.05 2.67
C GLN A 49 6.76 0.56 2.53
N PHE A 50 6.93 1.83 2.18
CA PHE A 50 8.23 2.49 2.22
C PHE A 50 8.73 2.50 3.66
N LYS A 51 9.81 1.76 3.95
CA LYS A 51 10.48 1.83 5.24
C LYS A 51 11.43 3.02 5.24
N MET A 52 11.34 3.85 6.29
CA MET A 52 12.32 4.92 6.50
C MET A 52 13.71 4.33 6.72
N LEU A 53 14.56 4.42 5.70
CA LEU A 53 15.98 4.06 5.78
C LEU A 53 16.79 5.33 6.01
N TYR A 54 17.36 5.46 7.22
CA TYR A 54 18.24 6.57 7.55
C TYR A 54 19.64 6.32 6.98
N TRP A 55 19.95 7.01 5.87
CA TRP A 55 21.21 6.84 5.15
C TRP A 55 22.46 6.99 6.02
N LYS A 56 22.46 7.97 6.94
CA LYS A 56 23.60 8.18 7.85
C LYS A 56 23.87 6.97 8.74
N ASN A 57 22.83 6.42 9.37
CA ASN A 57 22.96 5.27 10.25
C ASN A 57 23.42 4.04 9.46
N TYR A 58 22.83 3.81 8.28
CA TYR A 58 23.24 2.73 7.38
C TYR A 58 24.73 2.82 7.00
N VAL A 59 25.20 4.00 6.59
CA VAL A 59 26.61 4.21 6.21
C VAL A 59 27.55 4.05 7.40
N THR A 60 27.14 4.43 8.61
CA THR A 60 27.94 4.21 9.83
C THR A 60 28.12 2.73 10.12
N GLU A 61 27.02 1.96 10.14
CA GLU A 61 27.06 0.51 10.39
C GLU A 61 27.91 -0.22 9.34
N VAL A 62 27.70 0.10 8.06
CA VAL A 62 28.51 -0.49 6.98
C VAL A 62 29.97 -0.12 7.12
N ARG A 63 30.30 1.12 7.52
CA ARG A 63 31.69 1.53 7.69
C ARG A 63 32.37 0.80 8.85
N ASP A 64 31.66 0.56 9.95
CA ASP A 64 32.20 -0.14 11.12
C ASP A 64 32.61 -1.57 10.77
N VAL A 65 31.72 -2.31 10.08
CA VAL A 65 32.00 -3.67 9.60
C VAL A 65 33.23 -3.72 8.67
N TRP A 66 33.36 -2.75 7.77
CA TRP A 66 34.45 -2.72 6.78
C TRP A 66 35.79 -2.21 7.36
N GLN A 67 35.75 -1.48 8.48
CA GLN A 67 36.96 -1.07 9.22
C GLN A 67 37.53 -2.24 10.01
N ASP A 68 36.67 -3.06 10.63
CA ASP A 68 37.08 -4.28 11.34
C ASP A 68 37.79 -5.28 10.40
N GLU A 69 37.34 -5.43 9.15
CA GLU A 69 38.05 -6.28 8.16
C GLU A 69 39.43 -5.72 7.74
N ASN A 70 39.54 -4.39 7.60
CA ASN A 70 40.82 -3.76 7.24
C ASN A 70 41.85 -3.82 8.38
N ASP A 71 41.40 -3.76 9.62
CA ASP A 71 42.29 -3.79 10.77
C ASP A 71 42.72 -5.23 11.10
N LYS A 72 41.85 -6.23 10.88
CA LYS A 72 42.23 -7.66 10.89
C LYS A 72 43.27 -8.00 9.82
N ALA A 73 43.11 -7.49 8.59
CA ALA A 73 44.06 -7.71 7.51
C ALA A 73 45.45 -7.09 7.80
N LYS A 74 45.51 -5.96 8.50
CA LYS A 74 46.77 -5.32 8.90
C LYS A 74 47.47 -6.05 10.05
N GLU A 75 46.71 -6.61 10.99
CA GLU A 75 47.27 -7.39 12.11
C GLU A 75 47.94 -8.68 11.62
N ASP A 76 47.40 -9.32 10.59
CA ASP A 76 47.97 -10.53 9.98
C ASP A 76 49.24 -10.23 9.15
N THR A 77 49.36 -9.01 8.61
CA THR A 77 50.55 -8.58 7.85
C THR A 77 51.74 -8.23 8.76
N HIS A 78 51.49 -7.88 10.04
CA HIS A 78 52.54 -7.53 11.00
C HIS A 78 53.04 -8.73 11.84
N LYS A 79 52.43 -9.92 11.67
CA LYS A 79 52.81 -11.17 12.36
C LYS A 79 53.67 -12.12 11.49
N LEU A 80 54.11 -11.66 10.31
CA LEU A 80 55.03 -12.36 9.39
C LEU A 80 56.45 -11.80 9.46
#